data_AF-I6L999-F1
#
_entry.id   AF-I6L999-F1
#
_cell.length_a   1.000
_cell.length_b   1.000
_cell.length_c   1.000
_cell.angle_alpha   90.00
_cell.angle_beta   90.00
_cell.angle_gamma   90.00
#
_symmetry.space_group_name_H-M   'P 1'
#
loop_
_entity.id
_entity.type
_entity.pdbx_description
1 polymer ?
#
loop_
_entity_poly.entity_id
_entity_poly.type
_entity_poly.pdbx_seq_one_letter_code
_entity_poly.pdbx_strand_id
1 'polypeptide(L)'
;MEETQQKSNLELLHISLLLIESRLEPVRFLRSTFTNNLVYDTSDSDDYHLLKDLEEGIQMLMGRLEDGSHLTGQTLKQTYSKFDTNSHNHDALLKNYGLLHCFRKDMDKVETFLRMVQCRSVEGSCGF
;
A
#
# COMPACT_ATOMS: atom_id res chain seq x y z
N MET A 1 -13.29 10.83 -9.34
CA MET A 1 -13.79 9.51 -9.78
C MET A 1 -13.57 9.36 -11.28
N GLU A 2 -13.87 10.39 -12.10
CA GLU A 2 -13.59 10.39 -13.55
C GLU A 2 -12.11 10.17 -13.93
N GLU A 3 -11.15 10.84 -13.27
CA GLU A 3 -9.72 10.70 -13.62
C GLU A 3 -9.18 9.26 -13.48
N THR A 4 -9.79 8.46 -12.60
CA THR A 4 -9.37 7.09 -12.32
C THR A 4 -9.92 6.10 -13.36
N GLN A 5 -11.06 6.43 -13.96
CA GLN A 5 -11.69 5.61 -15.00
C GLN A 5 -10.88 5.62 -16.30
N GLN A 6 -10.10 6.67 -16.55
CA GLN A 6 -9.28 6.82 -17.76
C GLN A 6 -7.91 6.10 -17.68
N LYS A 7 -7.47 5.71 -16.48
CA LYS A 7 -6.20 4.97 -16.28
C LYS A 7 -6.30 3.53 -16.75
N SER A 8 -5.26 3.03 -17.40
CA SER A 8 -5.13 1.61 -17.79
C SER A 8 -5.00 0.70 -16.57
N ASN A 9 -5.28 -0.60 -16.73
CA ASN A 9 -5.13 -1.57 -15.65
C ASN A 9 -3.69 -1.63 -15.12
N LEU A 10 -2.70 -1.53 -16.02
CA LEU A 10 -1.28 -1.53 -15.64
C LEU A 10 -0.93 -0.29 -14.80
N GLU A 11 -1.43 0.90 -15.17
CA GLU A 11 -1.22 2.12 -14.37
C GLU A 11 -1.87 2.02 -12.98
N LEU A 12 -3.06 1.43 -12.89
CA LEU A 12 -3.73 1.21 -11.60
C LEU A 12 -2.95 0.25 -10.70
N LEU A 13 -2.41 -0.83 -11.26
CA LEU A 13 -1.55 -1.78 -10.54
C LEU A 13 -0.23 -1.12 -10.11
N HIS A 14 0.41 -0.37 -11.00
CA HIS A 14 1.66 0.33 -10.70
C HIS A 14 1.48 1.36 -9.57
N ILE A 15 0.40 2.15 -9.60
CA ILE A 15 0.13 3.09 -8.50
C ILE A 15 -0.16 2.32 -7.19
N SER A 16 -0.88 1.20 -7.26
CA SER A 16 -1.15 0.37 -6.08
C SER A 16 0.14 -0.18 -5.46
N LEU A 17 1.07 -0.65 -6.29
CA LEU A 17 2.38 -1.12 -5.87
C LEU A 17 3.17 -0.01 -5.15
N LEU A 18 3.24 1.19 -5.73
CA LEU A 18 3.92 2.33 -5.12
C LEU A 18 3.33 2.70 -3.75
N LEU A 19 2.00 2.63 -3.61
CA LEU A 19 1.34 2.89 -2.33
C LEU A 19 1.75 1.84 -1.28
N ILE A 20 1.71 0.55 -1.63
CA ILE A 20 2.11 -0.54 -0.72
C ILE A 20 3.58 -0.41 -0.31
N GLU A 21 4.49 -0.25 -1.27
CA GLU A 21 5.92 -0.07 -1.01
C GLU A 21 6.21 1.13 -0.10
N SER A 22 5.45 2.22 -0.25
CA SER A 22 5.59 3.42 0.59
C SER A 22 5.08 3.25 2.02
N ARG A 23 4.30 2.20 2.30
CA ARG A 23 3.71 1.91 3.61
C ARG A 23 4.48 0.86 4.41
N LEU A 24 5.36 0.06 3.79
CA LEU A 24 6.16 -0.96 4.48
C LEU A 24 7.05 -0.37 5.59
N GLU A 25 7.78 0.72 5.31
CA GLU A 25 8.64 1.37 6.31
C GLU A 25 7.83 2.04 7.45
N PRO A 26 6.77 2.83 7.18
CA PRO A 26 5.90 3.36 8.23
C PRO A 26 5.24 2.29 9.11
N VAL A 27 4.80 1.15 8.56
CA VAL A 27 4.20 0.06 9.34
C VAL A 27 5.22 -0.57 10.27
N ARG A 28 6.45 -0.81 9.79
CA ARG A 28 7.56 -1.33 10.62
C ARG A 28 7.92 -0.37 11.77
N PHE A 29 7.85 0.94 11.51
CA PHE A 29 8.08 1.99 12.50
C PHE A 29 6.96 2.10 13.54
N LEU A 30 5.69 2.03 13.11
CA LEU A 30 4.56 2.05 14.03
C LEU A 30 4.63 0.85 14.98
N ARG A 31 4.99 -0.33 14.47
CA ARG A 31 5.21 -1.53 15.29
C ARG A 31 6.17 -1.28 16.44
N SER A 32 7.37 -0.76 16.17
CA SER A 32 8.38 -0.52 17.21
C SER A 32 7.94 0.53 18.25
N THR A 33 7.01 1.41 17.89
CA THR A 33 6.47 2.43 18.78
C THR A 33 5.36 1.88 19.69
N PHE A 34 4.54 0.94 19.21
CA PHE A 34 3.44 0.34 19.99
C PHE A 34 3.86 -0.88 20.83
N THR A 35 4.88 -1.66 20.42
CA THR A 35 5.38 -2.81 21.20
C THR A 35 5.98 -2.42 22.55
N ASN A 36 6.32 -1.14 22.75
CA ASN A 36 6.87 -0.66 24.02
C ASN A 36 5.82 -0.38 25.11
N ASN A 37 4.52 -0.34 24.78
CA ASN A 37 3.48 0.14 25.71
C ASN A 37 2.33 -0.83 25.99
N LEU A 38 2.31 -2.02 25.40
CA LEU A 38 1.24 -2.98 25.69
C LEU A 38 1.81 -4.40 25.76
N VAL A 39 1.66 -5.01 26.93
CA VAL A 39 1.63 -6.48 27.10
C VAL A 39 0.43 -6.96 26.30
N TYR A 40 0.60 -7.10 25.00
CA TYR A 40 -0.34 -7.79 24.13
C TYR A 40 0.50 -8.70 23.27
N ASP A 41 0.49 -9.96 23.68
CA ASP A 41 0.75 -11.17 22.92
C ASP A 41 0.73 -10.93 21.41
N THR A 42 1.86 -10.46 20.86
CA THR A 42 2.01 -10.29 19.42
C THR A 42 2.35 -11.66 18.87
N SER A 43 1.32 -12.43 18.51
CA SER A 43 1.51 -13.45 17.49
C SER A 43 2.24 -12.77 16.34
N ASP A 44 3.32 -13.42 15.94
CA ASP A 44 4.27 -12.95 14.97
C ASP A 44 3.56 -12.45 13.69
N SER A 45 3.63 -11.15 13.41
CA SER A 45 3.86 -10.64 12.05
C SER A 45 2.74 -10.72 10.97
N ASP A 46 1.45 -10.73 11.28
CA ASP A 46 0.43 -10.89 10.21
C ASP A 46 0.35 -9.71 9.20
N ASP A 47 0.39 -8.45 9.66
CA ASP A 47 0.14 -7.28 8.77
C ASP A 47 1.28 -7.01 7.76
N TYR A 48 2.55 -7.18 8.18
CA TYR A 48 3.69 -6.97 7.28
C TYR A 48 3.79 -8.07 6.23
N HIS A 49 3.56 -9.33 6.63
CA HIS A 49 3.53 -10.45 5.69
C HIS A 49 2.35 -10.31 4.71
N LEU A 50 1.17 -9.89 5.18
CA LEU A 50 0.03 -9.62 4.31
C LEU A 50 0.32 -8.54 3.26
N LEU A 51 0.98 -7.45 3.66
CA LEU A 51 1.37 -6.39 2.72
C LEU A 51 2.41 -6.89 1.70
N LYS A 52 3.33 -7.78 2.13
CA LYS A 52 4.34 -8.36 1.25
C LYS A 52 3.72 -9.34 0.24
N ASP A 53 2.82 -10.20 0.68
CA ASP A 53 2.08 -11.11 -0.20
C ASP A 53 1.25 -10.33 -1.24
N LEU A 54 0.65 -9.20 -0.83
CA LEU A 54 -0.08 -8.32 -1.74
C LEU A 54 0.84 -7.64 -2.76
N GLU A 55 2.01 -7.17 -2.35
CA GLU A 55 3.05 -6.62 -3.24
C GLU A 55 3.44 -7.64 -4.31
N GLU A 56 3.76 -8.87 -3.90
CA GLU A 56 4.14 -9.97 -4.79
C GLU A 56 3.00 -10.35 -5.76
N GLY A 57 1.76 -10.40 -5.27
CA GLY A 57 0.58 -10.65 -6.08
C GLY A 57 0.37 -9.59 -7.17
N ILE A 58 0.57 -8.31 -6.84
CA ILE A 58 0.46 -7.21 -7.80
C ILE A 58 1.58 -7.27 -8.84
N GLN A 59 2.83 -7.52 -8.42
CA GLN A 59 3.96 -7.69 -9.33
C GLN A 59 3.72 -8.84 -10.33
N MET A 60 3.17 -9.97 -9.86
CA MET A 60 2.79 -11.08 -10.73
C MET A 60 1.72 -10.69 -11.75
N LEU A 61 0.68 -9.95 -11.33
CA LEU A 61 -0.38 -9.47 -12.22
C LEU A 61 0.15 -8.48 -13.26
N MET A 62 1.06 -7.58 -12.88
CA MET A 62 1.72 -6.66 -13.80
C MET A 62 2.53 -7.43 -14.85
N GLY A 63 3.35 -8.40 -14.44
CA GLY A 63 4.13 -9.23 -15.38
C GLY A 63 3.26 -9.93 -16.43
N ARG A 64 2.10 -10.47 -16.01
CA ARG A 64 1.14 -11.10 -16.96
C ARG A 64 0.53 -10.13 -17.95
N LEU A 65 0.36 -8.86 -17.58
CA LEU A 65 -0.16 -7.82 -18.48
C LEU A 65 0.96 -7.26 -19.38
N GLU A 66 2.19 -7.21 -18.89
CA GLU A 66 3.39 -6.73 -19.61
C GLU A 66 3.91 -7.72 -20.66
N ASP A 67 3.70 -9.03 -20.49
CA ASP A 67 4.00 -10.04 -21.53
C ASP A 67 3.20 -9.83 -22.85
N GLY A 68 2.27 -8.87 -22.87
CA GLY A 68 1.59 -8.36 -24.08
C GLY A 68 2.00 -6.94 -24.53
N SER A 69 2.80 -6.19 -23.76
CA SER A 69 3.24 -4.83 -24.12
C SER A 69 4.57 -4.42 -23.48
N HIS A 70 5.58 -4.16 -24.30
CA HIS A 70 6.88 -3.62 -23.88
C HIS A 70 6.79 -2.12 -23.48
N LEU A 71 7.04 -1.76 -22.20
CA LEU A 71 8.01 -0.70 -21.80
C LEU A 71 8.07 -0.39 -20.28
N THR A 72 9.32 -0.27 -19.81
CA THR A 72 9.87 0.68 -18.81
C THR A 72 9.25 0.77 -17.40
N GLY A 73 9.81 -0.02 -16.49
CA GLY A 73 9.80 0.29 -15.06
C GLY A 73 10.62 1.57 -14.77
N GLN A 74 9.94 2.68 -14.53
CA GLN A 74 10.55 3.84 -13.87
C GLN A 74 10.57 3.56 -12.36
N THR A 75 11.76 3.35 -11.81
CA THR A 75 11.98 3.37 -10.37
C THR A 75 11.79 4.80 -9.87
N LEU A 76 10.58 5.14 -9.43
CA LEU A 76 10.29 6.45 -8.87
C LEU A 76 10.94 6.53 -7.49
N LYS A 77 11.98 7.34 -7.35
CA LYS A 77 12.69 7.60 -6.09
C LYS A 77 11.68 7.97 -5.01
N GLN A 78 11.46 7.04 -4.07
CA GLN A 78 10.64 7.28 -2.89
C GLN A 78 11.16 8.52 -2.17
N THR A 79 10.38 9.59 -2.18
CA THR A 79 10.65 10.83 -1.43
C THR A 79 9.75 10.88 -0.20
N TYR A 80 9.61 9.75 0.52
CA TYR A 80 8.98 9.79 1.83
C TYR A 80 10.06 10.14 2.85
N SER A 81 9.94 11.33 3.45
CA SER A 81 10.82 11.82 4.50
C SER A 81 11.03 10.75 5.56
N LYS A 82 12.28 10.42 5.87
CA LYS A 82 12.63 9.61 7.05
C LYS A 82 11.97 10.25 8.27
N PHE A 83 11.33 9.43 9.10
CA PHE A 83 10.74 9.89 10.35
C PHE A 83 11.82 9.90 11.43
N ASP A 84 12.18 11.10 11.89
CA ASP A 84 13.05 11.26 13.06
C ASP A 84 12.23 11.12 14.34
N THR A 85 12.50 10.03 15.06
CA THR A 85 11.98 9.74 16.40
C THR A 85 12.88 10.30 17.48
N ASN A 86 12.56 11.49 17.96
CA ASN A 86 12.86 11.83 19.35
C ASN A 86 11.94 12.95 19.85
N SER A 87 10.84 12.60 20.51
CA SER A 87 10.27 13.39 21.61
C SER A 87 9.10 12.65 22.23
N HIS A 88 9.24 12.30 23.50
CA HIS A 88 8.15 11.83 24.34
C HIS A 88 7.26 13.02 24.66
N ASN A 89 6.24 13.29 23.83
CA ASN A 89 5.26 14.35 24.03
C ASN A 89 3.98 14.07 23.21
N HIS A 90 2.89 14.81 23.46
CA HIS A 90 1.63 14.72 22.69
C HIS A 90 1.80 14.76 21.16
N ASP A 91 2.89 15.37 20.69
CA ASP A 91 3.30 15.41 19.28
C ASP A 91 3.57 14.02 18.67
N ALA A 92 4.06 13.06 19.46
CA ALA A 92 4.28 11.69 18.99
C ALA A 92 2.95 10.95 18.74
N LEU A 93 1.95 11.17 19.60
CA LEU A 93 0.62 10.58 19.43
C LEU A 93 -0.06 11.12 18.17
N LEU A 94 0.03 12.44 17.94
CA LEU A 94 -0.51 13.08 16.73
C LEU A 94 0.20 12.61 15.46
N LYS A 95 1.53 12.45 15.50
CA LYS A 95 2.30 11.89 14.37
C LYS A 95 1.91 10.44 14.07
N ASN A 96 1.76 9.61 15.11
CA ASN A 96 1.31 8.22 14.96
C ASN A 96 -0.11 8.15 14.38
N TYR A 97 -1.03 8.99 14.87
CA TYR A 97 -2.37 9.11 14.31
C TYR A 97 -2.34 9.51 12.84
N GLY A 98 -1.52 10.51 12.47
CA GLY A 98 -1.34 10.94 11.09
C GLY A 98 -0.84 9.82 10.18
N LEU A 99 0.12 9.02 10.65
CA LEU A 99 0.63 7.85 9.93
C LEU A 99 -0.45 6.79 9.71
N LEU A 100 -1.20 6.44 10.76
CA LEU A 100 -2.29 5.46 10.68
C LEU A 100 -3.43 5.94 9.75
N HIS A 101 -3.77 7.22 9.83
CA HIS A 101 -4.77 7.82 8.95
C HIS A 101 -4.34 7.77 7.48
N CYS A 102 -3.08 8.11 7.21
CA CYS A 102 -2.49 8.03 5.87
C CYS A 102 -2.40 6.58 5.36
N PHE A 103 -2.06 5.63 6.24
CA PHE A 103 -2.05 4.20 5.92
C PHE A 103 -3.44 3.74 5.47
N ARG A 104 -4.47 4.00 6.28
CA ARG A 104 -5.86 3.66 5.95
C ARG A 104 -6.27 4.26 4.60
N LYS A 105 -6.03 5.55 4.40
CA LYS A 105 -6.40 6.26 3.16
C LYS A 105 -5.75 5.66 1.92
N ASP A 106 -4.50 5.21 2.03
CA ASP A 106 -3.80 4.59 0.92
C ASP A 106 -4.28 3.17 0.66
N MET A 107 -4.58 2.40 1.72
CA MET A 107 -5.16 1.07 1.55
C MET A 107 -6.57 1.14 0.94
N ASP A 108 -7.39 2.13 1.30
CA ASP A 108 -8.69 2.38 0.67
C ASP A 108 -8.54 2.62 -0.85
N LYS A 109 -7.48 3.34 -1.26
CA LYS A 109 -7.16 3.56 -2.68
C LYS A 109 -6.69 2.27 -3.37
N VAL A 110 -5.81 1.52 -2.73
CA VAL A 110 -5.32 0.22 -3.24
C VAL A 110 -6.49 -0.72 -3.47
N GLU A 111 -7.39 -0.90 -2.49
CA GLU A 111 -8.59 -1.73 -2.65
C GLU A 111 -9.42 -1.25 -3.84
N THR A 112 -9.67 0.05 -3.94
CA THR A 112 -10.46 0.63 -5.03
C THR A 112 -9.83 0.33 -6.40
N PHE A 113 -8.51 0.47 -6.52
CA PHE A 113 -7.80 0.25 -7.78
C PHE A 113 -7.78 -1.23 -8.17
N LEU A 114 -7.53 -2.13 -7.22
CA LEU A 114 -7.56 -3.57 -7.46
C LEU A 114 -8.96 -4.05 -7.85
N ARG A 115 -10.03 -3.54 -7.20
CA ARG A 115 -11.41 -3.81 -7.64
C ARG A 115 -11.65 -3.37 -9.07
N MET A 116 -11.22 -2.16 -9.46
CA MET A 116 -11.39 -1.70 -10.84
C MET A 116 -10.68 -2.61 -11.85
N VAL A 117 -9.45 -3.03 -11.55
CA VAL A 117 -8.71 -3.98 -12.41
C VAL A 117 -9.45 -5.31 -12.52
N GLN A 118 -9.96 -5.83 -11.40
CA GLN A 118 -10.76 -7.07 -11.38
C GLN A 118 -12.03 -6.95 -12.24
N CYS A 119 -12.83 -5.89 -12.01
CA CYS A 119 -14.08 -5.65 -12.76
C CYS A 119 -13.86 -5.56 -14.27
N ARG A 120 -12.73 -5.01 -14.70
CA ARG A 120 -12.38 -4.84 -16.12
C ARG A 120 -11.82 -6.11 -16.75
N SER A 121 -11.19 -6.97 -15.95
CA SER A 121 -10.45 -8.14 -16.46
C SER A 121 -11.27 -9.42 -16.41
N VAL A 122 -12.29 -9.49 -15.55
CA VAL A 122 -13.12 -10.68 -15.35
C VAL A 122 -14.58 -10.34 -15.61
N GLU A 123 -15.16 -10.92 -16.66
CA GLU A 123 -16.56 -10.78 -17.03
C GLU A 123 -17.46 -11.28 -15.89
N GLY A 124 -18.42 -10.46 -15.44
CA GLY A 124 -19.32 -10.79 -14.33
C GLY A 124 -18.72 -10.70 -12.91
N SER A 125 -17.47 -10.25 -12.76
CA SER A 125 -16.83 -10.13 -11.43
C SER A 125 -17.34 -8.98 -10.57
N CYS A 126 -17.99 -7.99 -11.19
CA CYS A 126 -18.59 -6.86 -10.50
C CYS A 126 -20.05 -6.75 -10.91
N GLY A 127 -20.94 -7.12 -9.99
CA GLY A 127 -22.37 -6.91 -10.15
C GLY A 127 -22.67 -5.41 -10.09
N PHE A 128 -23.18 -4.88 -11.20
CA PHE A 128 -23.95 -3.63 -11.23
C PHE A 128 -25.43 -3.99 -11.23
#